data_AF-A0A1J6IHQ1-F1
#
_entry.id   AF-A0A1J6IHQ1-F1
#
_cell.length_a   1.000
_cell.length_b   1.000
_cell.length_c   1.000
_cell.angle_alpha   90.00
_cell.angle_beta   90.00
_cell.angle_gamma   90.00
#
_symmetry.space_group_name_H-M   'P 1'
#
loop_
_entity.id
_entity.type
_entity.pdbx_description
1 polymer ?
#
loop_
_entity_poly.entity_id
_entity_poly.type
_entity_poly.pdbx_seq_one_letter_code
_entity_poly.pdbx_strand_id
1 'polypeptide(L)'
;MEALSTLSSCSVISRTALKLSNNSRRCPPKKVDNMIYCQSTGTNAIKSSSSVISSDHSTAFMEAAGSLVLSPNGNSQAETKVKDLVPYERHDDGIGITKFLRGKAFLITGATGFLGKVLIEKMLRTAPDVNKIFILIKAKNKEHAMKRLKNEILNADIFKSLKQVHGKSYQTFMLNKLVPVVGNVCESNLGIDEDTSKMIAKEVDIIVNSAANTTFDERYDIALDINTGGPSRLMNFAKQCHNLKLFLQVSTAYVNGQRQGRIMEKPFCVGDSIARENLLSGVNHNSFPFLNVEDEIKLVLESKQALDNNSVSQKMKEIGLERANKFGWQDTYVFTKAMGEMMIDSMRGDIPVVIIRPSVIESTYKEPFPGWMEGSRMMDPIILYYGKGQLTGFLVDPNGVLDVVPADMVVNATLAAMAKHGTEGKPGSSVYQVASSAVNPLVFKDLARMLFDHFNRSPYIDSKGRPIHVPKMTLLRSMEDLSSHLWQDAINRSGLTDLADPNGNLSKKLENICRKSVEQAKYLANIYEPYTFYGGRFDNSNTQRLMECMSKEERWQFGFDVESIDWKDYISNVHIPGLRKHVMKGRGSCS
;
A
#
# COMPACT_ATOMS: atom_id res chain seq x y z
N MET A 1 15.92 27.19 -51.60
CA MET A 1 14.47 27.44 -51.59
C MET A 1 14.12 27.95 -50.21
N GLU A 2 14.18 29.27 -50.11
CA GLU A 2 13.67 30.14 -49.04
C GLU A 2 12.13 29.95 -48.96
N ALA A 3 11.34 30.38 -47.98
CA ALA A 3 11.40 31.19 -46.76
C ALA A 3 10.12 30.76 -45.97
N LEU A 4 9.90 31.00 -44.68
CA LEU A 4 9.72 32.29 -44.02
C LEU A 4 9.42 32.01 -42.53
N SER A 5 10.03 32.81 -41.68
CA SER A 5 9.78 32.94 -40.25
C SER A 5 8.74 34.03 -39.94
N THR A 6 8.15 33.94 -38.74
CA THR A 6 7.56 35.00 -37.88
C THR A 6 6.25 35.73 -38.28
N LEU A 7 5.27 35.67 -37.35
CA LEU A 7 4.42 36.75 -36.76
C LEU A 7 3.27 36.04 -35.99
N SER A 8 3.22 36.02 -34.65
CA SER A 8 2.86 37.03 -33.62
C SER A 8 1.41 36.96 -33.12
N SER A 9 1.28 36.85 -31.80
CA SER A 9 0.28 37.47 -30.90
C SER A 9 -1.22 37.28 -31.12
N CYS A 10 -1.89 36.73 -30.10
CA CYS A 10 -3.23 37.17 -29.71
C CYS A 10 -3.36 37.12 -28.18
N SER A 11 -3.66 38.28 -27.59
CA SER A 11 -4.03 38.49 -26.19
C SER A 11 -5.43 39.10 -26.12
N VAL A 12 -5.98 39.14 -24.89
CA VAL A 12 -7.21 39.83 -24.43
C VAL A 12 -8.46 38.95 -24.60
N ILE A 13 -9.26 38.63 -23.55
CA ILE A 13 -10.12 39.57 -22.80
C ILE A 13 -10.20 39.25 -21.29
N SER A 14 -9.92 40.30 -20.50
CA SER A 14 -10.22 40.49 -19.08
C SER A 14 -11.73 40.69 -18.85
N ARG A 15 -12.31 40.02 -17.84
CA ARG A 15 -13.67 40.34 -17.37
C ARG A 15 -13.62 41.38 -16.25
N THR A 16 -13.99 42.60 -16.60
CA THR A 16 -14.25 43.70 -15.68
C THR A 16 -15.69 43.66 -15.17
N ALA A 17 -15.81 43.91 -13.87
CA ALA A 17 -16.94 44.33 -13.05
C ALA A 17 -18.32 44.64 -13.70
N LEU A 18 -19.35 44.04 -13.11
CA LEU A 18 -20.70 44.61 -13.01
C LEU A 18 -20.93 45.03 -11.54
N LYS A 19 -21.00 46.34 -11.31
CA LYS A 19 -21.53 46.97 -10.10
C LYS A 19 -23.03 47.18 -10.29
N LEU A 20 -23.82 46.79 -9.29
CA LEU A 20 -25.09 47.42 -8.94
C LEU A 20 -25.06 47.71 -7.44
N SER A 21 -25.22 48.99 -7.11
CA SER A 21 -25.45 49.55 -5.77
C SER A 21 -26.90 49.26 -5.32
N ASN A 22 -27.35 49.36 -4.06
CA ASN A 22 -27.10 50.40 -3.08
C ASN A 22 -27.62 50.04 -1.66
N ASN A 23 -27.12 50.79 -0.68
CA ASN A 23 -27.70 51.18 0.62
C ASN A 23 -27.38 50.42 1.94
N SER A 24 -26.32 50.95 2.58
CA SER A 24 -26.32 51.61 3.91
C SER A 24 -26.37 50.77 5.19
N ARG A 25 -25.32 50.86 6.02
CA ARG A 25 -25.28 51.70 7.25
C ARG A 25 -23.91 51.62 7.98
N ARG A 26 -23.24 52.78 8.01
CA ARG A 26 -22.46 53.42 9.09
C ARG A 26 -21.50 52.59 9.98
N CYS A 27 -20.20 52.90 9.88
CA CYS A 27 -19.18 52.82 10.94
C CYS A 27 -19.48 53.85 12.08
N PRO A 28 -18.77 53.82 13.24
CA PRO A 28 -17.45 54.50 13.36
C PRO A 28 -16.49 53.78 14.40
N PRO A 29 -15.38 54.38 14.92
CA PRO A 29 -14.01 54.00 14.51
C PRO A 29 -12.96 53.78 15.65
N LYS A 30 -11.77 53.31 15.24
CA LYS A 30 -10.39 53.57 15.74
C LYS A 30 -10.08 53.53 17.25
N LYS A 31 -9.00 52.79 17.59
CA LYS A 31 -7.91 53.30 18.44
C LYS A 31 -6.54 52.80 17.96
N VAL A 32 -5.61 53.74 17.97
CA VAL A 32 -4.17 53.68 17.67
C VAL A 32 -3.45 53.47 19.01
N ASP A 33 -2.32 52.74 19.05
CA ASP A 33 -1.06 53.24 19.62
C ASP A 33 0.06 52.17 19.72
N ASN A 34 1.21 52.60 19.19
CA ASN A 34 2.57 52.54 19.72
C ASN A 34 3.38 51.23 19.80
N MET A 35 4.22 51.15 18.77
CA MET A 35 5.65 50.81 18.76
C MET A 35 6.43 51.26 20.02
N ILE A 36 7.22 50.36 20.61
CA ILE A 36 8.43 50.68 21.39
C ILE A 36 9.56 49.72 20.96
N TYR A 37 10.66 50.34 20.52
CA TYR A 37 11.97 49.76 20.27
C TYR A 37 12.77 49.76 21.59
N CYS A 38 13.62 48.76 21.80
CA CYS A 38 14.87 48.97 22.54
C CYS A 38 15.94 47.96 22.10
N GLN A 39 16.97 48.50 21.44
CA GLN A 39 18.29 47.92 21.25
C GLN A 39 19.08 47.99 22.57
N SER A 40 20.07 47.10 22.75
CA SER A 40 21.50 47.44 22.87
C SER A 40 22.29 46.18 23.33
N THR A 41 23.27 45.75 22.52
CA THR A 41 24.74 45.76 22.81
C THR A 41 25.15 44.96 24.07
N GLY A 42 26.13 44.08 24.10
CA GLY A 42 27.18 43.71 23.16
C GLY A 42 28.21 42.79 23.84
N THR A 43 29.01 42.15 22.98
CA THR A 43 30.46 41.83 23.13
C THR A 43 30.99 40.66 23.99
N ASN A 44 31.80 39.86 23.26
CA ASN A 44 33.07 39.20 23.60
C ASN A 44 33.09 38.07 24.66
N ALA A 45 33.52 36.87 24.24
CA ALA A 45 34.94 36.50 24.27
C ALA A 45 35.17 35.01 23.93
N ILE A 46 36.22 34.81 23.15
CA ILE A 46 36.92 33.56 22.85
C ILE A 46 37.60 33.03 24.13
N LYS A 47 37.60 31.70 24.34
CA LYS A 47 38.74 30.99 24.95
C LYS A 47 38.73 29.51 24.58
N SER A 48 39.78 29.15 23.85
CA SER A 48 40.34 27.81 23.72
C SER A 48 40.94 27.34 25.06
N SER A 49 40.93 26.03 25.29
CA SER A 49 42.02 25.36 26.02
C SER A 49 42.04 23.86 25.71
N SER A 50 43.26 23.37 25.55
CA SER A 50 43.68 21.99 25.28
C SER A 50 44.46 21.46 26.51
N SER A 51 44.42 20.14 26.73
CA SER A 51 45.37 19.26 27.47
C SER A 51 44.66 17.90 27.64
N VAL A 52 45.02 16.77 27.02
CA VAL A 52 46.21 15.86 27.05
C VAL A 52 46.43 15.12 28.40
N ILE A 53 46.41 13.77 28.32
CA ILE A 53 47.19 12.70 29.02
C ILE A 53 46.41 11.62 29.84
N SER A 54 46.53 10.36 29.34
CA SER A 54 46.55 9.02 29.98
C SER A 54 45.29 8.51 30.71
N SER A 55 44.96 7.21 30.80
CA SER A 55 45.70 5.95 30.62
C SER A 55 44.73 4.77 30.39
N ASP A 56 45.20 3.77 29.65
CA ASP A 56 44.95 2.31 29.70
C ASP A 56 43.70 1.73 30.38
N HIS A 57 42.99 0.84 29.66
CA HIS A 57 42.87 -0.57 30.06
C HIS A 57 42.46 -1.46 28.88
N SER A 58 43.35 -2.39 28.56
CA SER A 58 43.15 -3.53 27.66
C SER A 58 42.58 -4.72 28.42
N THR A 59 41.68 -5.49 27.80
CA THR A 59 41.39 -6.91 28.10
C THR A 59 41.05 -7.57 26.76
N ALA A 60 42.05 -8.12 26.06
CA ALA A 60 42.56 -9.50 26.16
C ALA A 60 41.64 -10.52 25.47
N PHE A 61 42.00 -10.81 24.21
CA PHE A 61 41.65 -12.02 23.47
C PHE A 61 42.34 -13.23 24.11
N MET A 62 41.66 -14.37 24.20
CA MET A 62 42.27 -15.67 24.47
C MET A 62 42.45 -16.44 23.16
N GLU A 63 43.70 -16.76 22.86
CA GLU A 63 44.14 -17.64 21.79
C GLU A 63 44.61 -18.96 22.45
N ALA A 64 44.13 -20.10 21.95
CA ALA A 64 44.52 -21.43 22.42
C ALA A 64 45.40 -22.11 21.36
N ALA A 65 46.45 -22.75 21.86
CA ALA A 65 47.65 -23.17 21.16
C ALA A 65 47.58 -24.55 20.48
N GLY A 66 48.59 -24.81 19.65
CA GLY A 66 49.14 -26.13 19.31
C GLY A 66 49.28 -26.33 17.79
N SER A 67 50.37 -26.81 17.21
CA SER A 67 51.68 -27.29 17.69
C SER A 67 52.61 -27.35 16.46
N LEU A 68 53.89 -27.02 16.63
CA LEU A 68 54.96 -27.20 15.65
C LEU A 68 55.50 -28.64 15.70
N VAL A 69 55.79 -29.23 14.54
CA VAL A 69 56.69 -30.39 14.38
C VAL A 69 57.57 -30.16 13.14
N LEU A 70 58.89 -30.40 13.28
CA LEU A 70 59.94 -30.17 12.29
C LEU A 70 60.42 -31.49 11.62
N SER A 71 60.45 -31.49 10.27
CA SER A 71 61.48 -32.01 9.30
C SER A 71 61.88 -33.52 9.29
N PRO A 72 62.58 -34.10 8.25
CA PRO A 72 63.24 -33.53 7.06
C PRO A 72 63.16 -34.31 5.68
N ASN A 73 63.63 -33.64 4.61
CA ASN A 73 64.31 -34.10 3.36
C ASN A 73 63.71 -35.13 2.36
N GLY A 74 63.71 -34.76 1.05
CA GLY A 74 64.26 -35.62 -0.03
C GLY A 74 63.47 -35.80 -1.36
N ASN A 75 63.83 -34.98 -2.37
CA ASN A 75 63.88 -35.24 -3.84
C ASN A 75 62.63 -35.46 -4.75
N SER A 76 62.50 -34.49 -5.68
CA SER A 76 62.28 -34.59 -7.14
C SER A 76 60.96 -35.11 -7.72
N GLN A 77 60.16 -34.22 -8.33
CA GLN A 77 60.04 -34.04 -9.80
C GLN A 77 58.83 -33.17 -10.20
N ALA A 78 59.08 -32.33 -11.20
CA ALA A 78 58.18 -31.74 -12.21
C ALA A 78 56.94 -30.91 -11.78
N GLU A 79 57.02 -29.64 -12.15
CA GLU A 79 56.01 -28.58 -12.07
C GLU A 79 54.66 -28.95 -12.69
N THR A 80 53.59 -28.69 -11.94
CA THR A 80 52.33 -28.20 -12.51
C THR A 80 51.88 -27.04 -11.62
N LYS A 81 51.94 -25.82 -12.13
CA LYS A 81 51.47 -24.61 -11.41
C LYS A 81 49.97 -24.69 -11.18
N VAL A 82 49.58 -25.28 -10.05
CA VAL A 82 48.27 -25.03 -9.45
C VAL A 82 48.38 -23.64 -8.82
N LYS A 83 47.80 -22.63 -9.49
CA LYS A 83 47.53 -21.35 -8.82
C LYS A 83 46.62 -21.67 -7.64
N ASP A 84 47.10 -21.36 -6.44
CA ASP A 84 46.34 -21.41 -5.21
C ASP A 84 44.94 -20.83 -5.43
N LEU A 85 43.95 -21.72 -5.43
CA LEU A 85 42.56 -21.37 -5.17
C LEU A 85 42.50 -21.05 -3.68
N VAL A 86 42.89 -19.82 -3.35
CA VAL A 86 42.45 -19.20 -2.09
C VAL A 86 40.93 -19.36 -2.08
N PRO A 87 40.32 -19.97 -1.04
CA PRO A 87 38.88 -19.97 -0.92
C PRO A 87 38.45 -18.51 -0.97
N TYR A 88 37.75 -18.12 -2.04
CA TYR A 88 37.06 -16.85 -2.05
C TYR A 88 35.98 -17.00 -0.99
N GLU A 89 36.30 -16.64 0.25
CA GLU A 89 35.30 -16.36 1.27
C GLU A 89 34.41 -15.30 0.64
N ARG A 90 33.26 -15.72 0.09
CA ARG A 90 32.18 -14.77 -0.19
C ARG A 90 31.84 -14.20 1.18
N HIS A 91 32.31 -12.99 1.45
CA HIS A 91 31.65 -12.17 2.44
C HIS A 91 30.17 -12.16 2.07
N ASP A 92 29.34 -12.71 2.96
CA ASP A 92 27.88 -12.74 2.84
C ASP A 92 27.34 -11.32 3.08
N ASP A 93 27.80 -10.36 2.27
CA ASP A 93 27.54 -8.92 2.46
C ASP A 93 26.08 -8.54 2.13
N GLY A 94 25.30 -9.49 1.59
CA GLY A 94 23.90 -9.30 1.26
C GLY A 94 23.64 -8.16 0.27
N ILE A 95 22.44 -7.57 0.33
CA ILE A 95 22.04 -6.41 -0.48
C ILE A 95 22.42 -5.08 0.21
N GLY A 96 22.65 -5.09 1.53
CA GLY A 96 22.99 -3.92 2.33
C GLY A 96 21.78 -3.03 2.64
N ILE A 97 20.64 -3.59 3.06
CA ILE A 97 19.37 -2.85 3.25
C ILE A 97 19.53 -1.65 4.18
N THR A 98 20.02 -1.84 5.41
CA THR A 98 20.20 -0.74 6.38
C THR A 98 21.29 0.24 5.93
N LYS A 99 22.37 -0.26 5.30
CA LYS A 99 23.44 0.56 4.73
C LYS A 99 22.93 1.48 3.62
N PHE A 100 22.01 1.00 2.79
CA PHE A 100 21.38 1.80 1.74
C PHE A 100 20.50 2.90 2.32
N LEU A 101 19.69 2.60 3.35
CA LEU A 101 18.77 3.57 3.98
C LEU A 101 19.49 4.69 4.75
N ARG A 102 20.69 4.41 5.28
CA ARG A 102 21.49 5.35 6.08
C ARG A 102 21.71 6.68 5.36
N GLY A 103 21.38 7.78 6.02
CA GLY A 103 21.61 9.13 5.53
C GLY A 103 20.76 9.53 4.32
N LYS A 104 19.85 8.67 3.84
CA LYS A 104 18.99 8.97 2.69
C LYS A 104 17.79 9.82 3.07
N ALA A 105 17.38 10.68 2.15
CA ALA A 105 16.13 11.43 2.25
C ALA A 105 15.05 10.84 1.36
N PHE A 106 13.83 10.75 1.89
CA PHE A 106 12.69 10.10 1.24
C PHE A 106 11.54 11.09 1.05
N LEU A 107 10.84 11.00 -0.08
CA LEU A 107 9.49 11.56 -0.23
C LEU A 107 8.50 10.40 -0.28
N ILE A 108 7.58 10.34 0.69
CA ILE A 108 6.57 9.28 0.77
C ILE A 108 5.17 9.88 0.63
N THR A 109 4.43 9.40 -0.38
CA THR A 109 3.00 9.66 -0.54
C THR A 109 2.19 8.52 0.08
N GLY A 110 0.96 8.79 0.56
CA GLY A 110 0.14 7.76 1.19
C GLY A 110 0.67 7.28 2.56
N ALA A 111 1.62 8.00 3.14
CA ALA A 111 2.28 7.68 4.41
C ALA A 111 1.33 7.61 5.62
N THR A 112 0.20 8.30 5.58
CA THR A 112 -0.84 8.20 6.62
C THR A 112 -1.75 6.99 6.46
N GLY A 113 -1.57 6.19 5.40
CA GLY A 113 -2.28 4.93 5.19
C GLY A 113 -1.59 3.75 5.90
N PHE A 114 -2.28 2.63 5.94
CA PHE A 114 -1.83 1.41 6.62
C PHE A 114 -0.41 0.96 6.23
N LEU A 115 -0.16 0.64 4.96
CA LEU A 115 1.15 0.17 4.50
C LEU A 115 2.24 1.24 4.71
N GLY A 116 1.92 2.52 4.47
CA GLY A 116 2.84 3.64 4.67
C GLY A 116 3.32 3.75 6.12
N LYS A 117 2.45 3.52 7.10
CA LYS A 117 2.83 3.50 8.52
C LYS A 117 3.74 2.33 8.87
N VAL A 118 3.45 1.12 8.36
CA VAL A 118 4.33 -0.05 8.57
C VAL A 118 5.70 0.20 7.95
N LEU A 119 5.75 0.81 6.76
CA LEU A 119 7.01 1.17 6.09
C LEU A 119 7.83 2.15 6.92
N ILE A 120 7.23 3.25 7.37
CA ILE A 120 7.92 4.26 8.19
C ILE A 120 8.37 3.68 9.53
N GLU A 121 7.52 2.88 10.18
CA GLU A 121 7.88 2.20 11.43
C GLU A 121 9.11 1.32 11.23
N LYS A 122 9.09 0.46 10.20
CA LYS A 122 10.20 -0.45 9.90
C LYS A 122 11.48 0.34 9.62
N MET A 123 11.42 1.35 8.75
CA MET A 123 12.57 2.20 8.41
C MET A 123 13.17 2.85 9.65
N LEU A 124 12.36 3.47 10.52
CA LEU A 124 12.86 4.16 11.70
C LEU A 124 13.37 3.20 12.79
N ARG A 125 12.79 2.00 12.88
CA ARG A 125 13.21 0.98 13.85
C ARG A 125 14.51 0.29 13.45
N THR A 126 14.75 0.07 12.16
CA THR A 126 15.94 -0.66 11.69
C THR A 126 17.05 0.23 11.14
N ALA A 127 16.73 1.45 10.69
CA ALA A 127 17.67 2.44 10.18
C ALA A 127 17.37 3.83 10.78
N PRO A 128 17.58 4.04 12.09
CA PRO A 128 17.30 5.31 12.77
C PRO A 128 18.18 6.47 12.28
N ASP A 129 19.22 6.18 11.50
CA ASP A 129 20.15 7.09 10.85
C ASP A 129 19.71 7.53 9.44
N VAL A 130 18.49 7.17 8.99
CA VAL A 130 17.83 7.83 7.85
C VAL A 130 17.81 9.35 8.06
N ASN A 131 17.99 10.15 7.01
CA ASN A 131 18.10 11.61 7.15
C ASN A 131 16.73 12.25 7.46
N LYS A 132 15.91 12.43 6.43
CA LYS A 132 14.56 13.00 6.53
C LYS A 132 13.57 12.18 5.70
N ILE A 133 12.35 12.09 6.18
CA ILE A 133 11.22 11.51 5.45
C ILE A 133 10.20 12.64 5.28
N PHE A 134 10.14 13.20 4.08
CA PHE A 134 9.10 14.12 3.65
C PHE A 134 7.80 13.36 3.44
N ILE A 135 6.78 13.72 4.20
CA ILE A 135 5.48 13.06 4.21
C ILE A 135 4.47 13.95 3.50
N LEU A 136 4.02 13.56 2.31
CA LEU A 136 2.98 14.30 1.60
C LEU A 136 1.62 14.07 2.27
N ILE A 137 1.02 15.14 2.81
CA ILE A 137 -0.24 15.11 3.54
C ILE A 137 -1.23 16.08 2.89
N LYS A 138 -2.39 15.56 2.48
CA LYS A 138 -3.52 16.37 2.04
C LYS A 138 -4.09 17.18 3.22
N ALA A 139 -3.80 18.47 3.26
CA ALA A 139 -4.21 19.36 4.35
C ALA A 139 -4.46 20.78 3.84
N LYS A 140 -5.19 21.58 4.61
CA LYS A 140 -5.46 22.99 4.26
C LYS A 140 -4.23 23.88 4.37
N ASN A 141 -3.36 23.59 5.33
CA ASN A 141 -2.15 24.36 5.62
C ASN A 141 -1.17 23.51 6.46
N LYS A 142 0.03 24.07 6.73
CA LYS A 142 1.11 23.39 7.46
C LYS A 142 0.71 22.97 8.87
N GLU A 143 -0.11 23.75 9.57
CA GLU A 143 -0.62 23.42 10.91
C GLU A 143 -1.51 22.17 10.87
N HIS A 144 -2.44 22.10 9.92
CA HIS A 144 -3.31 20.93 9.74
C HIS A 144 -2.51 19.70 9.33
N ALA A 145 -1.50 19.85 8.47
CA ALA A 145 -0.60 18.74 8.11
C ALA A 145 0.16 18.22 9.34
N MET A 146 0.69 19.11 10.18
CA MET A 146 1.36 18.75 11.42
C MET A 146 0.41 18.05 12.41
N LYS A 147 -0.85 18.51 12.52
CA LYS A 147 -1.87 17.85 13.35
C LYS A 147 -2.17 16.43 12.85
N ARG A 148 -2.31 16.25 11.53
CA ARG A 148 -2.50 14.93 10.92
C ARG A 148 -1.30 14.02 11.15
N LEU A 149 -0.06 14.52 10.97
CA LEU A 149 1.16 13.77 11.28
C LEU A 149 1.15 13.26 12.73
N LYS A 150 0.83 14.13 13.70
CA LYS A 150 0.76 13.74 15.12
C LYS A 150 -0.31 12.69 15.38
N ASN A 151 -1.53 12.91 14.90
CA ASN A 151 -2.68 12.07 15.20
C ASN A 151 -2.64 10.72 14.47
N GLU A 152 -2.26 10.72 13.21
CA GLU A 152 -2.36 9.55 12.34
C GLU A 152 -1.08 8.71 12.35
N ILE A 153 0.08 9.29 12.69
CA ILE A 153 1.37 8.59 12.69
C ILE A 153 1.96 8.52 14.10
N LEU A 154 2.37 9.64 14.71
CA LEU A 154 3.12 9.60 15.98
C LEU A 154 2.35 8.92 17.12
N ASN A 155 1.03 9.05 17.13
CA ASN A 155 0.16 8.47 18.15
C ASN A 155 -0.38 7.08 17.78
N ALA A 156 -0.08 6.56 16.59
CA ALA A 156 -0.58 5.26 16.16
C ALA A 156 0.15 4.11 16.90
N ASP A 157 -0.61 3.09 17.29
CA ASP A 157 -0.12 1.94 18.08
C ASP A 157 1.04 1.18 17.43
N ILE A 158 1.15 1.22 16.10
CA ILE A 158 2.25 0.58 15.36
C ILE A 158 3.62 1.10 15.81
N PHE A 159 3.72 2.39 16.16
CA PHE A 159 4.95 3.02 16.61
C PHE A 159 5.26 2.79 18.10
N LYS A 160 4.50 1.94 18.81
CA LYS A 160 4.72 1.70 20.25
C LYS A 160 6.13 1.18 20.55
N SER A 161 6.71 0.35 19.67
CA SER A 161 8.05 -0.21 19.86
C SER A 161 9.11 0.89 19.80
N LEU A 162 9.00 1.82 18.84
CA LEU A 162 9.84 3.01 18.78
C LEU A 162 9.65 3.92 20.01
N LYS A 163 8.41 4.08 20.48
CA LYS A 163 8.13 4.83 21.71
C LYS A 163 8.77 4.22 22.94
N GLN A 164 8.81 2.88 23.03
CA GLN A 164 9.50 2.17 24.11
C GLN A 164 11.02 2.36 24.04
N VAL A 165 11.60 2.24 22.85
CA VAL A 165 13.05 2.41 22.62
C VAL A 165 13.52 3.83 22.94
N HIS A 166 12.80 4.85 22.47
CA HIS A 166 13.22 6.25 22.63
C HIS A 166 12.70 6.94 23.90
N GLY A 167 11.75 6.34 24.62
CA GLY A 167 11.20 6.87 25.87
C GLY A 167 10.76 8.34 25.76
N LYS A 168 11.29 9.19 26.64
CA LYS A 168 10.97 10.64 26.67
C LYS A 168 11.39 11.37 25.37
N SER A 169 12.39 10.86 24.66
CA SER A 169 12.90 11.45 23.42
C SER A 169 12.11 11.04 22.17
N TYR A 170 11.09 10.18 22.30
CA TYR A 170 10.33 9.66 21.16
C TYR A 170 9.75 10.76 20.27
N GLN A 171 9.07 11.76 20.84
CA GLN A 171 8.47 12.81 20.02
C GLN A 171 9.53 13.64 19.28
N THR A 172 10.61 14.00 19.96
CA THR A 172 11.73 14.73 19.35
C THR A 172 12.38 13.90 18.24
N PHE A 173 12.62 12.61 18.46
CA PHE A 173 13.16 11.70 17.44
C PHE A 173 12.24 11.66 16.21
N MET A 174 10.94 11.41 16.39
CA MET A 174 9.98 11.32 15.29
C MET A 174 9.89 12.64 14.52
N LEU A 175 9.80 13.78 15.20
CA LEU A 175 9.68 15.10 14.55
C LEU A 175 10.98 15.55 13.88
N ASN A 176 12.14 15.05 14.32
CA ASN A 176 13.41 15.28 13.64
C ASN A 176 13.52 14.49 12.34
N LYS A 177 12.85 13.33 12.25
CA LYS A 177 12.88 12.46 11.06
C LYS A 177 11.76 12.74 10.08
N LEU A 178 10.56 13.09 10.57
CA LEU A 178 9.35 13.20 9.76
C LEU A 178 9.01 14.67 9.47
N VAL A 179 9.04 15.06 8.20
CA VAL A 179 8.75 16.42 7.75
C VAL A 179 7.40 16.43 7.02
N PRO A 180 6.32 16.97 7.60
CA PRO A 180 5.03 17.02 6.93
C PRO A 180 5.04 18.08 5.81
N VAL A 181 4.63 17.68 4.62
CA VAL A 181 4.53 18.51 3.42
C VAL A 181 3.07 18.59 3.01
N VAL A 182 2.54 19.81 2.94
CA VAL A 182 1.17 20.01 2.42
C VAL A 182 1.18 19.71 0.92
N GLY A 183 0.31 18.82 0.49
CA GLY A 183 0.12 18.55 -0.93
C GLY A 183 -0.85 17.42 -1.22
N ASN A 184 -1.12 17.23 -2.50
CA ASN A 184 -2.09 16.31 -3.04
C ASN A 184 -1.60 15.82 -4.40
N VAL A 185 -1.46 14.50 -4.58
CA VAL A 185 -0.99 13.91 -5.84
C VAL A 185 -1.94 14.17 -7.01
N CYS A 186 -3.19 14.59 -6.75
CA CYS A 186 -4.17 15.01 -7.75
C CYS A 186 -3.88 16.40 -8.35
N GLU A 187 -3.04 17.21 -7.71
CA GLU A 187 -2.84 18.61 -8.07
C GLU A 187 -1.53 18.82 -8.85
N SER A 188 -1.50 19.85 -9.69
CA SER A 188 -0.28 20.29 -10.38
C SER A 188 0.84 20.57 -9.38
N ASN A 189 2.07 20.17 -9.72
CA ASN A 189 3.22 20.20 -8.81
C ASN A 189 2.94 19.52 -7.43
N LEU A 190 2.06 18.51 -7.43
CA LEU A 190 1.63 17.77 -6.24
C LEU A 190 0.96 18.65 -5.17
N GLY A 191 0.45 19.84 -5.53
CA GLY A 191 -0.09 20.81 -4.58
C GLY A 191 0.95 21.37 -3.60
N ILE A 192 2.25 21.19 -3.87
CA ILE A 192 3.35 21.69 -3.05
C ILE A 192 3.71 23.09 -3.55
N ASP A 193 3.95 24.03 -2.62
CA ASP A 193 4.46 25.35 -2.95
C ASP A 193 5.84 25.28 -3.62
N GLU A 194 6.15 26.26 -4.48
CA GLU A 194 7.32 26.21 -5.35
C GLU A 194 8.64 26.12 -4.58
N ASP A 195 8.78 26.88 -3.49
CA ASP A 195 10.00 26.89 -2.67
C ASP A 195 10.20 25.55 -1.96
N THR A 196 9.14 25.01 -1.36
CA THR A 196 9.17 23.69 -0.72
C THR A 196 9.45 22.59 -1.74
N SER A 197 8.84 22.66 -2.92
CA SER A 197 9.07 21.71 -4.03
C SER A 197 10.54 21.71 -4.46
N LYS A 198 11.14 22.88 -4.70
CA LYS A 198 12.56 23.03 -5.05
C LYS A 198 13.50 22.52 -3.96
N MET A 199 13.16 22.73 -2.69
CA MET A 199 13.94 22.22 -1.56
C MET A 199 13.93 20.69 -1.53
N ILE A 200 12.74 20.09 -1.63
CA ILE A 200 12.58 18.63 -1.63
C ILE A 200 13.31 18.01 -2.83
N ALA A 201 13.19 18.60 -4.03
CA ALA A 201 13.84 18.11 -5.23
C ALA A 201 15.38 18.09 -5.13
N LYS A 202 15.98 18.97 -4.31
CA LYS A 202 17.42 18.98 -4.05
C LYS A 202 17.86 17.94 -3.03
N GLU A 203 17.01 17.61 -2.05
CA GLU A 203 17.38 16.73 -0.93
C GLU A 203 17.04 15.26 -1.18
N VAL A 204 15.94 14.95 -1.90
CA VAL A 204 15.40 13.58 -1.95
C VAL A 204 16.26 12.61 -2.78
N ASP A 205 16.56 11.47 -2.17
CA ASP A 205 17.22 10.33 -2.81
C ASP A 205 16.22 9.28 -3.30
N ILE A 206 15.09 9.08 -2.61
CA ILE A 206 14.09 8.05 -2.96
C ILE A 206 12.68 8.62 -2.89
N ILE A 207 11.88 8.36 -3.93
CA ILE A 207 10.45 8.66 -3.93
C ILE A 207 9.68 7.34 -3.78
N VAL A 208 8.79 7.27 -2.80
CA VAL A 208 7.89 6.14 -2.56
C VAL A 208 6.46 6.59 -2.79
N ASN A 209 5.84 6.10 -3.87
CA ASN A 209 4.44 6.35 -4.18
C ASN A 209 3.55 5.24 -3.61
N SER A 210 2.94 5.48 -2.45
CA SER A 210 1.91 4.60 -1.87
C SER A 210 0.52 5.24 -1.84
N ALA A 211 0.37 6.49 -2.29
CA ALA A 211 -0.94 7.12 -2.42
C ALA A 211 -1.76 6.44 -3.52
N ALA A 212 -2.98 6.04 -3.19
CA ALA A 212 -3.93 5.45 -4.11
C ALA A 212 -5.35 5.62 -3.56
N ASN A 213 -6.35 5.53 -4.44
CA ASN A 213 -7.70 5.18 -4.06
C ASN A 213 -7.87 3.68 -4.29
N THR A 214 -8.21 2.93 -3.25
CA THR A 214 -8.32 1.47 -3.25
C THR A 214 -9.76 0.97 -3.18
N THR A 215 -10.73 1.86 -3.38
CA THR A 215 -12.15 1.52 -3.39
C THR A 215 -12.50 0.93 -4.76
N PHE A 216 -12.97 -0.32 -4.78
CA PHE A 216 -13.23 -1.07 -6.02
C PHE A 216 -14.31 -0.44 -6.90
N ASP A 217 -15.35 0.13 -6.28
CA ASP A 217 -16.49 0.76 -6.96
C ASP A 217 -16.40 2.31 -6.96
N GLU A 218 -15.20 2.88 -6.88
CA GLU A 218 -15.02 4.33 -6.95
C GLU A 218 -15.41 4.87 -8.33
N ARG A 219 -15.83 6.15 -8.35
CA ARG A 219 -16.03 6.87 -9.60
C ARG A 219 -14.76 6.87 -10.46
N TYR A 220 -14.93 6.60 -11.74
CA TYR A 220 -13.79 6.50 -12.66
C TYR A 220 -12.94 7.75 -12.71
N ASP A 221 -13.54 8.94 -12.67
CA ASP A 221 -12.80 10.20 -12.71
C ASP A 221 -11.89 10.42 -11.50
N ILE A 222 -12.34 10.00 -10.33
CA ILE A 222 -11.55 10.07 -9.09
C ILE A 222 -10.44 9.03 -9.11
N ALA A 223 -10.78 7.78 -9.46
CA ALA A 223 -9.82 6.68 -9.52
C ALA A 223 -8.72 6.93 -10.57
N LEU A 224 -9.08 7.40 -11.76
CA LEU A 224 -8.14 7.71 -12.84
C LEU A 224 -7.20 8.86 -12.44
N ASP A 225 -7.73 9.93 -11.86
CA ASP A 225 -6.89 11.07 -11.47
C ASP A 225 -5.86 10.71 -10.40
N ILE A 226 -6.25 9.93 -9.37
CA ILE A 226 -5.31 9.56 -8.29
C ILE A 226 -4.38 8.39 -8.66
N ASN A 227 -4.90 7.33 -9.29
CA ASN A 227 -4.14 6.09 -9.53
C ASN A 227 -3.35 6.13 -10.84
N THR A 228 -3.75 6.95 -11.82
CA THR A 228 -3.04 7.14 -13.09
C THR A 228 -2.37 8.50 -13.15
N GLY A 229 -3.15 9.58 -12.98
CA GLY A 229 -2.62 10.95 -13.02
C GLY A 229 -1.64 11.27 -11.88
N GLY A 230 -1.89 10.71 -10.69
CA GLY A 230 -1.05 10.88 -9.50
C GLY A 230 0.38 10.41 -9.73
N PRO A 231 0.59 9.14 -10.13
CA PRO A 231 1.91 8.67 -10.53
C PRO A 231 2.56 9.49 -11.65
N SER A 232 1.82 9.91 -12.68
CA SER A 232 2.37 10.75 -13.76
C SER A 232 2.91 12.08 -13.26
N ARG A 233 2.14 12.78 -12.40
CA ARG A 233 2.57 14.06 -11.80
C ARG A 233 3.76 13.86 -10.85
N LEU A 234 3.78 12.77 -10.09
CA LEU A 234 4.88 12.45 -9.20
C LEU A 234 6.16 12.06 -9.97
N MET A 235 6.03 11.37 -11.10
CA MET A 235 7.16 11.09 -12.00
C MET A 235 7.71 12.37 -12.65
N ASN A 236 6.84 13.32 -13.02
CA ASN A 236 7.29 14.64 -13.47
C ASN A 236 8.06 15.43 -12.39
N PHE A 237 7.68 15.29 -11.12
CA PHE A 237 8.45 15.83 -10.00
C PHE A 237 9.78 15.06 -9.82
N ALA A 238 9.75 13.73 -9.94
CA ALA A 238 10.93 12.87 -9.84
C ALA A 238 12.04 13.27 -10.83
N LYS A 239 11.67 13.65 -12.06
CA LYS A 239 12.60 14.17 -13.08
C LYS A 239 13.32 15.47 -12.69
N GLN A 240 12.77 16.22 -11.75
CA GLN A 240 13.39 17.44 -11.22
C GLN A 240 14.36 17.14 -10.07
N CYS A 241 14.39 15.90 -9.58
CA CYS A 241 15.20 15.50 -8.43
C CYS A 241 16.59 15.00 -8.89
N HIS A 242 17.61 15.85 -8.82
CA HIS A 242 18.95 15.52 -9.33
C HIS A 242 19.68 14.41 -8.55
N ASN A 243 19.33 14.20 -7.28
CA ASN A 243 19.94 13.20 -6.41
C ASN A 243 19.16 11.88 -6.39
N LEU A 244 18.05 11.78 -7.13
CA LEU A 244 17.16 10.64 -7.09
C LEU A 244 17.89 9.35 -7.53
N LYS A 245 17.84 8.35 -6.66
CA LYS A 245 18.39 7.01 -6.87
C LYS A 245 17.33 6.02 -7.35
N LEU A 246 16.09 6.21 -6.92
CA LEU A 246 15.02 5.26 -7.18
C LEU A 246 13.64 5.91 -7.05
N PHE A 247 12.74 5.55 -7.96
CA PHE A 247 11.31 5.75 -7.82
C PHE A 247 10.62 4.41 -7.53
N LEU A 248 9.90 4.32 -6.40
CA LEU A 248 9.14 3.13 -6.04
C LEU A 248 7.64 3.39 -6.16
N GLN A 249 6.94 2.50 -6.87
CA GLN A 249 5.49 2.48 -7.00
C GLN A 249 4.91 1.29 -6.24
N VAL A 250 4.01 1.56 -5.29
CA VAL A 250 3.14 0.51 -4.74
C VAL A 250 1.94 0.34 -5.66
N SER A 251 1.77 -0.84 -6.23
CA SER A 251 0.67 -1.24 -7.09
C SER A 251 -0.17 -2.33 -6.39
N THR A 252 -0.70 -3.30 -7.13
CA THR A 252 -1.40 -4.48 -6.62
C THR A 252 -1.16 -5.64 -7.56
N ALA A 253 -1.09 -6.89 -7.08
CA ALA A 253 -0.98 -8.07 -7.94
C ALA A 253 -2.20 -8.23 -8.86
N TYR A 254 -3.35 -7.67 -8.48
CA TYR A 254 -4.59 -7.73 -9.25
C TYR A 254 -4.63 -6.80 -10.47
N VAL A 255 -3.61 -5.96 -10.69
CA VAL A 255 -3.42 -5.28 -11.99
C VAL A 255 -3.27 -6.26 -13.14
N ASN A 256 -3.01 -7.54 -12.85
CA ASN A 256 -3.03 -8.60 -13.85
C ASN A 256 -4.43 -8.95 -14.38
N GLY A 257 -5.47 -8.22 -13.93
CA GLY A 257 -6.84 -8.30 -14.43
C GLY A 257 -7.35 -9.73 -14.50
N GLN A 258 -8.07 -10.06 -15.56
CA GLN A 258 -8.76 -11.35 -15.73
C GLN A 258 -7.86 -12.53 -16.14
N ARG A 259 -6.52 -12.38 -16.10
CA ARG A 259 -5.59 -13.48 -16.43
C ARG A 259 -5.83 -14.71 -15.55
N GLN A 260 -5.62 -15.89 -16.13
CA GLN A 260 -5.82 -17.19 -15.48
C GLN A 260 -4.50 -17.96 -15.38
N GLY A 261 -4.42 -18.95 -14.47
CA GLY A 261 -3.23 -19.77 -14.30
C GLY A 261 -2.08 -19.02 -13.65
N ARG A 262 -0.83 -19.45 -13.90
CA ARG A 262 0.36 -18.81 -13.31
C ARG A 262 0.69 -17.50 -14.03
N ILE A 263 0.71 -16.40 -13.28
CA ILE A 263 0.88 -15.04 -13.81
C ILE A 263 2.25 -14.49 -13.42
N MET A 264 3.09 -14.23 -14.42
CA MET A 264 4.48 -13.80 -14.24
C MET A 264 4.62 -12.32 -13.84
N GLU A 265 5.69 -12.00 -13.12
CA GLU A 265 6.10 -10.64 -12.73
C GLU A 265 6.58 -9.81 -13.93
N LYS A 266 5.67 -9.43 -14.83
CA LYS A 266 5.96 -8.64 -16.03
C LYS A 266 5.53 -7.18 -15.88
N PRO A 267 6.37 -6.21 -16.29
CA PRO A 267 5.95 -4.80 -16.36
C PRO A 267 4.88 -4.61 -17.44
N PHE A 268 4.11 -3.53 -17.31
CA PHE A 268 3.19 -3.08 -18.36
C PHE A 268 3.87 -2.09 -19.28
N CYS A 269 3.58 -2.20 -20.57
CA CYS A 269 3.93 -1.24 -21.60
C CYS A 269 2.69 -0.42 -22.01
N VAL A 270 2.92 0.77 -22.58
CA VAL A 270 1.84 1.56 -23.18
C VAL A 270 1.13 0.73 -24.24
N GLY A 271 -0.20 0.65 -24.13
CA GLY A 271 -1.03 -0.10 -25.06
C GLY A 271 -1.44 -1.49 -24.63
N ASP A 272 -0.84 -2.02 -23.56
CA ASP A 272 -1.18 -3.34 -23.07
C ASP A 272 -2.66 -3.41 -22.67
N SER A 273 -3.31 -4.51 -23.05
CA SER A 273 -4.70 -4.80 -22.78
C SER A 273 -4.85 -6.30 -22.59
N ILE A 274 -5.41 -6.71 -21.46
CA ILE A 274 -5.55 -8.13 -21.11
C ILE A 274 -6.55 -8.82 -22.04
N ALA A 275 -7.60 -8.11 -22.45
CA ALA A 275 -8.55 -8.61 -23.43
C ALA A 275 -7.86 -9.06 -24.73
N ARG A 276 -6.77 -8.40 -25.14
CA ARG A 276 -5.99 -8.75 -26.33
C ARG A 276 -5.14 -10.00 -26.14
N GLU A 277 -4.61 -10.22 -24.93
CA GLU A 277 -3.75 -11.39 -24.63
C GLU A 277 -4.51 -12.70 -24.76
N ASN A 278 -5.77 -12.74 -24.32
CA ASN A 278 -6.63 -13.92 -24.40
C ASN A 278 -6.94 -14.37 -25.84
N LEU A 279 -6.71 -13.51 -26.84
CA LEU A 279 -7.02 -13.75 -28.25
C LEU A 279 -5.80 -14.14 -29.08
N LEU A 280 -4.58 -13.97 -28.57
CA LEU A 280 -3.36 -14.46 -29.24
C LEU A 280 -3.34 -16.01 -29.35
N SER A 281 -4.27 -16.69 -28.70
CA SER A 281 -4.59 -18.11 -28.81
C SER A 281 -5.50 -18.50 -30.01
N GLY A 282 -6.00 -17.55 -30.81
CA GLY A 282 -6.71 -17.85 -32.06
C GLY A 282 -7.72 -16.78 -32.51
N VAL A 283 -7.51 -16.23 -33.72
CA VAL A 283 -8.40 -15.40 -34.57
C VAL A 283 -8.25 -13.86 -34.50
N ASN A 284 -8.08 -13.28 -35.70
CA ASN A 284 -8.10 -11.89 -36.18
C ASN A 284 -7.60 -10.74 -35.27
N HIS A 285 -6.44 -10.18 -35.65
CA HIS A 285 -5.76 -9.05 -34.99
C HIS A 285 -6.46 -7.68 -35.06
N ASN A 286 -7.58 -7.53 -35.76
CA ASN A 286 -8.11 -6.22 -36.16
C ASN A 286 -9.30 -5.67 -35.36
N SER A 287 -9.80 -6.36 -34.32
CA SER A 287 -11.08 -5.98 -33.70
C SER A 287 -11.04 -5.48 -32.25
N PHE A 288 -9.87 -5.31 -31.61
CA PHE A 288 -9.82 -4.88 -30.21
C PHE A 288 -8.91 -3.66 -29.97
N PRO A 289 -9.38 -2.68 -29.17
CA PRO A 289 -8.72 -1.39 -29.05
C PRO A 289 -7.45 -1.47 -28.22
N PHE A 290 -6.40 -0.85 -28.75
CA PHE A 290 -5.21 -0.48 -27.98
C PHE A 290 -5.64 0.39 -26.80
N LEU A 291 -5.12 0.12 -25.61
CA LEU A 291 -5.39 0.97 -24.45
C LEU A 291 -4.53 2.23 -24.56
N ASN A 292 -5.16 3.34 -24.91
CA ASN A 292 -4.56 4.65 -24.89
C ASN A 292 -5.01 5.40 -23.62
N VAL A 293 -4.08 5.68 -22.72
CA VAL A 293 -4.38 6.29 -21.42
C VAL A 293 -4.85 7.73 -21.58
N GLU A 294 -4.30 8.48 -22.53
CA GLU A 294 -4.71 9.84 -22.86
C GLU A 294 -6.16 9.89 -23.38
N ASP A 295 -6.57 8.92 -24.19
CA ASP A 295 -7.95 8.80 -24.66
C ASP A 295 -8.93 8.51 -23.51
N GLU A 296 -8.53 7.69 -22.52
CA GLU A 296 -9.34 7.46 -21.32
C GLU A 296 -9.48 8.73 -20.47
N ILE A 297 -8.41 9.51 -20.32
CA ILE A 297 -8.44 10.81 -19.63
C ILE A 297 -9.39 11.77 -20.36
N LYS A 298 -9.29 11.85 -21.69
CA LYS A 298 -10.17 12.68 -22.53
C LYS A 298 -11.63 12.25 -22.40
N LEU A 299 -11.91 10.96 -22.47
CA LEU A 299 -13.26 10.40 -22.32
C LEU A 299 -13.89 10.79 -20.99
N VAL A 300 -13.12 10.72 -19.90
CA VAL A 300 -13.59 11.15 -18.57
C VAL A 300 -13.88 12.65 -18.53
N LEU A 301 -13.00 13.48 -19.09
CA LEU A 301 -13.18 14.93 -19.12
C LEU A 301 -14.45 15.33 -19.90
N GLU A 302 -14.64 14.79 -21.09
CA GLU A 302 -15.80 15.05 -21.95
C GLU A 302 -17.10 14.55 -21.29
N SER A 303 -17.07 13.34 -20.73
CA SER A 303 -18.22 12.76 -20.03
C SER A 303 -18.63 13.59 -18.81
N LYS A 304 -17.68 14.19 -18.07
CA LYS A 304 -18.00 15.07 -16.93
C LYS A 304 -18.64 16.38 -17.36
N GLN A 305 -18.26 16.92 -18.53
CA GLN A 305 -18.82 18.16 -19.06
C GLN A 305 -20.25 17.97 -19.60
N ALA A 306 -20.56 16.77 -20.11
CA ALA A 306 -21.86 16.44 -20.69
C ALA A 306 -22.93 16.03 -19.67
N LEU A 307 -22.56 15.76 -18.41
CA LEU A 307 -23.47 15.24 -17.38
C LEU A 307 -23.89 16.31 -16.38
N ASP A 308 -25.17 16.30 -16.01
CA ASP A 308 -25.68 17.09 -14.88
C ASP A 308 -25.09 16.61 -13.55
N ASN A 309 -24.78 17.53 -12.64
CA ASN A 309 -24.09 17.27 -11.36
C ASN A 309 -24.74 16.14 -10.52
N ASN A 310 -26.05 15.93 -10.63
CA ASN A 310 -26.77 14.91 -9.84
C ASN A 310 -26.57 13.47 -10.33
N SER A 311 -26.19 13.25 -11.60
CA SER A 311 -26.03 11.90 -12.18
C SER A 311 -24.57 11.48 -12.38
N VAL A 312 -23.62 12.44 -12.30
CA VAL A 312 -22.17 12.21 -12.52
C VAL A 312 -21.64 11.04 -11.69
N SER A 313 -22.01 10.95 -10.41
CA SER A 313 -21.44 9.92 -9.52
C SER A 313 -21.76 8.51 -9.98
N GLN A 314 -23.02 8.21 -10.24
CA GLN A 314 -23.44 6.86 -10.66
C GLN A 314 -22.90 6.56 -12.06
N LYS A 315 -23.01 7.53 -12.98
CA LYS A 315 -22.57 7.33 -14.37
C LYS A 315 -21.06 7.11 -14.48
N MET A 316 -20.25 7.79 -13.66
CA MET A 316 -18.79 7.57 -13.63
C MET A 316 -18.39 6.21 -13.08
N LYS A 317 -19.18 5.62 -12.17
CA LYS A 317 -18.96 4.24 -11.72
C LYS A 317 -19.24 3.24 -12.85
N GLU A 318 -20.37 3.43 -13.55
CA GLU A 318 -20.75 2.60 -14.70
C GLU A 318 -19.72 2.67 -15.82
N ILE A 319 -19.28 3.88 -16.20
CA ILE A 319 -18.25 4.05 -17.24
C ILE A 319 -16.97 3.35 -16.81
N GLY A 320 -16.48 3.55 -15.58
CA GLY A 320 -15.25 2.91 -15.11
C GLY A 320 -15.28 1.40 -15.21
N LEU A 321 -16.38 0.78 -14.78
CA LEU A 321 -16.58 -0.66 -14.87
C LEU A 321 -16.69 -1.14 -16.32
N GLU A 322 -17.41 -0.42 -17.19
CA GLU A 322 -17.51 -0.72 -18.62
C GLU A 322 -16.13 -0.68 -19.29
N ARG A 323 -15.34 0.36 -19.01
CA ARG A 323 -13.98 0.50 -19.57
C ARG A 323 -13.05 -0.60 -19.05
N ALA A 324 -13.06 -0.88 -17.75
CA ALA A 324 -12.24 -1.95 -17.17
C ALA A 324 -12.53 -3.29 -17.86
N ASN A 325 -13.81 -3.69 -17.94
CA ASN A 325 -14.23 -4.94 -18.57
C ASN A 325 -13.86 -4.99 -20.06
N LYS A 326 -14.03 -3.87 -20.77
CA LYS A 326 -13.67 -3.76 -22.20
C LYS A 326 -12.20 -4.08 -22.47
N PHE A 327 -11.29 -3.73 -21.56
CA PHE A 327 -9.85 -3.98 -21.73
C PHE A 327 -9.34 -5.20 -20.93
N GLY A 328 -10.22 -5.95 -20.26
CA GLY A 328 -9.89 -7.21 -19.58
C GLY A 328 -9.50 -7.08 -18.10
N TRP A 329 -9.92 -6.00 -17.43
CA TRP A 329 -9.82 -5.81 -15.99
C TRP A 329 -11.19 -5.93 -15.33
N GLN A 330 -11.25 -6.51 -14.14
CA GLN A 330 -12.51 -6.77 -13.44
C GLN A 330 -13.16 -5.54 -12.79
N ASP A 331 -12.38 -4.52 -12.47
CA ASP A 331 -12.89 -3.30 -11.84
C ASP A 331 -12.04 -2.07 -12.15
N THR A 332 -12.62 -0.91 -11.87
CA THR A 332 -12.03 0.41 -12.09
C THR A 332 -10.73 0.61 -11.30
N TYR A 333 -10.62 0.03 -10.10
CA TYR A 333 -9.45 0.19 -9.26
C TYR A 333 -8.22 -0.46 -9.89
N VAL A 334 -8.30 -1.75 -10.22
CA VAL A 334 -7.15 -2.47 -10.82
C VAL A 334 -6.81 -1.94 -12.21
N PHE A 335 -7.82 -1.49 -12.96
CA PHE A 335 -7.65 -0.91 -14.28
C PHE A 335 -6.87 0.41 -14.23
N THR A 336 -7.25 1.31 -13.32
CA THR A 336 -6.53 2.59 -13.15
C THR A 336 -5.15 2.41 -12.55
N LYS A 337 -4.93 1.40 -11.69
CA LYS A 337 -3.58 1.04 -11.22
C LYS A 337 -2.68 0.52 -12.34
N ALA A 338 -3.21 -0.30 -13.25
CA ALA A 338 -2.46 -0.77 -14.41
C ALA A 338 -2.08 0.39 -15.35
N MET A 339 -3.01 1.30 -15.63
CA MET A 339 -2.71 2.52 -16.40
C MET A 339 -1.66 3.39 -15.70
N GLY A 340 -1.68 3.50 -14.38
CA GLY A 340 -0.63 4.19 -13.62
C GLY A 340 0.75 3.57 -13.82
N GLU A 341 0.87 2.25 -13.87
CA GLU A 341 2.13 1.58 -14.19
C GLU A 341 2.59 1.87 -15.62
N MET A 342 1.68 1.85 -16.60
CA MET A 342 2.00 2.17 -18.00
C MET A 342 2.53 3.60 -18.14
N MET A 343 1.92 4.56 -17.42
CA MET A 343 2.38 5.96 -17.44
C MET A 343 3.74 6.13 -16.78
N ILE A 344 4.00 5.43 -15.68
CA ILE A 344 5.33 5.44 -15.06
C ILE A 344 6.38 4.90 -16.04
N ASP A 345 6.09 3.75 -16.65
CA ASP A 345 7.01 3.14 -17.60
C ASP A 345 7.29 4.09 -18.78
N SER A 346 6.25 4.64 -19.42
CA SER A 346 6.42 5.56 -20.55
C SER A 346 7.18 6.84 -20.19
N MET A 347 7.03 7.32 -18.95
CA MET A 347 7.58 8.62 -18.55
C MET A 347 8.96 8.53 -17.91
N ARG A 348 9.36 7.41 -17.27
CA ARG A 348 10.53 7.38 -16.36
C ARG A 348 11.86 7.84 -16.96
N GLY A 349 12.08 7.68 -18.27
CA GLY A 349 13.39 7.88 -18.89
C GLY A 349 14.44 6.96 -18.26
N ASP A 350 15.53 7.54 -17.76
CA ASP A 350 16.61 6.78 -17.11
C ASP A 350 16.40 6.53 -15.61
N ILE A 351 15.32 7.06 -15.02
CA ILE A 351 15.04 6.88 -13.58
C ILE A 351 14.80 5.39 -13.30
N PRO A 352 15.56 4.76 -12.38
CA PRO A 352 15.28 3.40 -11.95
C PRO A 352 13.92 3.32 -11.25
N VAL A 353 13.09 2.36 -11.66
CA VAL A 353 11.74 2.15 -11.13
C VAL A 353 11.63 0.76 -10.50
N VAL A 354 11.05 0.71 -9.30
CA VAL A 354 10.59 -0.53 -8.67
C VAL A 354 9.07 -0.47 -8.53
N ILE A 355 8.39 -1.53 -8.96
CA ILE A 355 6.95 -1.71 -8.79
C ILE A 355 6.73 -2.88 -7.83
N ILE A 356 6.15 -2.59 -6.67
CA ILE A 356 5.73 -3.60 -5.69
C ILE A 356 4.25 -3.89 -5.92
N ARG A 357 3.91 -5.13 -6.29
CA ARG A 357 2.55 -5.62 -6.51
C ARG A 357 2.15 -6.58 -5.38
N PRO A 358 1.71 -6.08 -4.22
CA PRO A 358 1.20 -6.95 -3.17
C PRO A 358 -0.17 -7.54 -3.56
N SER A 359 -0.50 -8.73 -3.07
CA SER A 359 -1.89 -9.24 -3.06
C SER A 359 -2.71 -8.56 -1.95
N VAL A 360 -3.78 -9.19 -1.44
CA VAL A 360 -4.59 -8.58 -0.38
C VAL A 360 -3.75 -8.45 0.89
N ILE A 361 -3.40 -7.21 1.23
CA ILE A 361 -2.58 -6.93 2.42
C ILE A 361 -3.45 -7.04 3.67
N GLU A 362 -3.07 -7.98 4.54
CA GLU A 362 -3.68 -8.19 5.83
C GLU A 362 -2.76 -7.77 6.98
N SER A 363 -3.18 -8.04 8.22
CA SER A 363 -2.43 -7.69 9.43
C SER A 363 -0.96 -8.13 9.41
N THR A 364 -0.13 -7.48 10.22
CA THR A 364 1.28 -7.89 10.37
C THR A 364 1.39 -9.33 10.89
N TYR A 365 2.34 -10.10 10.33
CA TYR A 365 2.62 -11.46 10.75
C TYR A 365 3.42 -11.51 12.04
N LYS A 366 4.51 -10.74 12.10
CA LYS A 366 5.46 -10.72 13.22
C LYS A 366 5.81 -9.31 13.66
N GLU A 367 6.08 -8.41 12.73
CA GLU A 367 6.74 -7.14 13.02
C GLU A 367 5.85 -5.92 12.82
N PRO A 368 6.04 -4.85 13.64
CA PRO A 368 6.80 -4.82 14.90
C PRO A 368 6.11 -5.59 16.02
N PHE A 369 4.88 -6.03 15.81
CA PHE A 369 4.17 -7.02 16.62
C PHE A 369 3.07 -7.66 15.77
N PRO A 370 2.67 -8.91 16.05
CA PRO A 370 1.66 -9.62 15.27
C PRO A 370 0.28 -8.98 15.38
N GLY A 371 -0.49 -9.06 14.29
CA GLY A 371 -1.91 -8.73 14.25
C GLY A 371 -2.21 -7.23 14.17
N TRP A 372 -1.21 -6.36 13.95
CA TRP A 372 -1.50 -4.94 13.76
C TRP A 372 -2.12 -4.71 12.38
N MET A 373 -3.20 -3.94 12.36
CA MET A 373 -3.87 -3.52 11.15
C MET A 373 -4.61 -2.21 11.37
N GLU A 374 -4.93 -1.53 10.28
CA GLU A 374 -5.76 -0.33 10.30
C GLU A 374 -6.82 -0.41 9.21
N GLY A 375 -8.05 -0.06 9.55
CA GLY A 375 -9.20 -0.16 8.65
C GLY A 375 -9.68 -1.59 8.42
N SER A 376 -10.82 -1.71 7.73
CA SER A 376 -11.38 -3.00 7.30
C SER A 376 -10.89 -3.32 5.90
N ARG A 377 -10.30 -4.49 5.72
CA ARG A 377 -9.75 -5.05 4.46
C ARG A 377 -10.80 -5.91 3.76
N MET A 378 -10.40 -6.58 2.67
CA MET A 378 -11.33 -7.33 1.84
C MET A 378 -11.94 -8.54 2.58
N MET A 379 -11.13 -9.28 3.34
CA MET A 379 -11.59 -10.47 4.06
C MET A 379 -12.35 -10.12 5.36
N ASP A 380 -12.04 -8.97 5.99
CA ASP A 380 -12.54 -8.59 7.31
C ASP A 380 -14.08 -8.53 7.42
N PRO A 381 -14.84 -7.93 6.48
CA PRO A 381 -16.30 -7.91 6.56
C PRO A 381 -16.87 -9.33 6.64
N ILE A 382 -16.33 -10.27 5.85
CA ILE A 382 -16.79 -11.66 5.83
C ILE A 382 -16.55 -12.30 7.20
N ILE A 383 -15.34 -12.14 7.76
CA ILE A 383 -14.99 -12.65 9.09
C ILE A 383 -15.90 -12.05 10.17
N LEU A 384 -16.14 -10.74 10.13
CA LEU A 384 -16.96 -10.04 11.11
C LEU A 384 -18.43 -10.44 11.03
N TYR A 385 -19.01 -10.51 9.83
CA TYR A 385 -20.41 -10.92 9.65
C TYR A 385 -20.60 -12.40 9.99
N TYR A 386 -19.66 -13.26 9.60
CA TYR A 386 -19.70 -14.67 9.97
C TYR A 386 -19.63 -14.86 11.49
N GLY A 387 -18.64 -14.25 12.15
CA GLY A 387 -18.46 -14.35 13.60
C GLY A 387 -19.64 -13.80 14.41
N LYS A 388 -20.35 -12.80 13.89
CA LYS A 388 -21.60 -12.27 14.48
C LYS A 388 -22.82 -13.14 14.20
N GLY A 389 -22.64 -14.26 13.49
CA GLY A 389 -23.71 -15.10 13.02
C GLY A 389 -24.64 -14.39 12.04
N GLN A 390 -24.19 -13.36 11.32
CA GLN A 390 -25.00 -12.59 10.35
C GLN A 390 -24.84 -13.07 8.91
N LEU A 391 -23.82 -13.88 8.63
CA LEU A 391 -23.55 -14.48 7.33
C LEU A 391 -23.32 -15.97 7.53
N THR A 392 -24.13 -16.83 6.92
CA THR A 392 -24.00 -18.31 7.05
C THR A 392 -23.65 -19.00 5.75
N GLY A 393 -23.71 -18.28 4.63
CA GLY A 393 -23.21 -18.72 3.35
C GLY A 393 -22.52 -17.59 2.61
N PHE A 394 -21.62 -17.93 1.68
CA PHE A 394 -20.85 -16.95 0.92
C PHE A 394 -20.65 -17.41 -0.54
N LEU A 395 -20.68 -16.46 -1.47
CA LEU A 395 -20.52 -16.71 -2.91
C LEU A 395 -19.04 -16.81 -3.27
N VAL A 396 -18.59 -18.02 -3.60
CA VAL A 396 -17.18 -18.32 -3.86
C VAL A 396 -17.03 -19.68 -4.54
N ASP A 397 -15.94 -19.90 -5.29
CA ASP A 397 -15.52 -21.26 -5.59
C ASP A 397 -14.83 -21.87 -4.35
N PRO A 398 -15.36 -22.96 -3.75
CA PRO A 398 -14.74 -23.61 -2.60
C PRO A 398 -13.28 -24.03 -2.80
N ASN A 399 -12.87 -24.28 -4.04
CA ASN A 399 -11.48 -24.62 -4.39
C ASN A 399 -10.68 -23.42 -4.92
N GLY A 400 -11.30 -22.25 -5.00
CA GLY A 400 -10.63 -20.99 -5.28
C GLY A 400 -9.62 -20.63 -4.18
N VAL A 401 -8.66 -19.80 -4.55
CA VAL A 401 -7.59 -19.35 -3.64
C VAL A 401 -7.79 -17.87 -3.36
N LEU A 402 -7.78 -17.52 -2.09
CA LEU A 402 -7.68 -16.14 -1.64
C LEU A 402 -6.20 -15.81 -1.49
N ASP A 403 -5.70 -14.88 -2.30
CA ASP A 403 -4.31 -14.44 -2.18
C ASP A 403 -4.20 -13.31 -1.15
N VAL A 404 -3.63 -13.64 0.00
CA VAL A 404 -3.35 -12.67 1.07
C VAL A 404 -1.86 -12.64 1.38
N VAL A 405 -1.41 -11.48 1.86
CA VAL A 405 -0.02 -11.27 2.29
C VAL A 405 0.02 -10.39 3.55
N PRO A 406 0.84 -10.72 4.56
CA PRO A 406 1.04 -9.85 5.72
C PRO A 406 1.75 -8.54 5.39
N ALA A 407 1.32 -7.43 6.01
CA ALA A 407 1.86 -6.09 5.73
C ALA A 407 3.37 -5.93 5.98
N ASP A 408 3.91 -6.58 7.01
CA ASP A 408 5.34 -6.56 7.32
C ASP A 408 6.18 -7.28 6.26
N MET A 409 5.69 -8.36 5.68
CA MET A 409 6.35 -9.03 4.54
C MET A 409 6.40 -8.12 3.30
N VAL A 410 5.30 -7.40 3.01
CA VAL A 410 5.28 -6.41 1.91
C VAL A 410 6.31 -5.31 2.13
N VAL A 411 6.39 -4.77 3.34
CA VAL A 411 7.37 -3.72 3.69
C VAL A 411 8.80 -4.25 3.61
N ASN A 412 9.05 -5.46 4.08
CA ASN A 412 10.36 -6.08 4.02
C ASN A 412 10.82 -6.29 2.56
N ALA A 413 9.95 -6.81 1.68
CA ALA A 413 10.22 -6.92 0.25
C ALA A 413 10.45 -5.54 -0.41
N THR A 414 9.66 -4.54 -0.01
CA THR A 414 9.80 -3.15 -0.48
C THR A 414 11.19 -2.60 -0.13
N LEU A 415 11.65 -2.75 1.11
CA LEU A 415 12.96 -2.26 1.56
C LEU A 415 14.12 -3.00 0.87
N ALA A 416 14.02 -4.32 0.71
CA ALA A 416 15.01 -5.11 -0.01
C ALA A 416 15.10 -4.69 -1.49
N ALA A 417 13.96 -4.51 -2.16
CA ALA A 417 13.90 -4.08 -3.55
C ALA A 417 14.47 -2.67 -3.72
N MET A 418 14.18 -1.76 -2.78
CA MET A 418 14.74 -0.41 -2.78
C MET A 418 16.26 -0.42 -2.67
N ALA A 419 16.80 -1.22 -1.74
CA ALA A 419 18.24 -1.29 -1.52
C ALA A 419 18.98 -1.89 -2.72
N LYS A 420 18.44 -2.98 -3.31
CA LYS A 420 19.03 -3.61 -4.50
C LYS A 420 19.10 -2.63 -5.66
N HIS A 421 17.95 -2.08 -6.06
CA HIS A 421 17.85 -1.26 -7.26
C HIS A 421 18.38 0.15 -7.08
N GLY A 422 18.23 0.73 -5.89
CA GLY A 422 18.77 2.04 -5.58
C GLY A 422 20.30 2.06 -5.45
N THR A 423 20.92 0.94 -5.08
CA THR A 423 22.39 0.80 -5.08
C THR A 423 22.94 0.57 -6.49
N GLU A 424 22.27 -0.29 -7.28
CA GLU A 424 22.68 -0.55 -8.66
C GLU A 424 22.49 0.67 -9.58
N GLY A 425 21.42 1.44 -9.36
CA GLY A 425 21.13 2.66 -10.14
C GLY A 425 20.90 2.39 -11.64
N LYS A 426 20.60 1.15 -12.03
CA LYS A 426 20.40 0.78 -13.44
C LYS A 426 19.06 1.32 -13.94
N PRO A 427 19.04 2.01 -15.09
CA PRO A 427 17.80 2.38 -15.77
C PRO A 427 16.94 1.15 -16.04
N GLY A 428 15.65 1.21 -15.74
CA GLY A 428 14.74 0.08 -15.94
C GLY A 428 13.58 0.05 -14.96
N SER A 429 12.67 -0.90 -15.18
CA SER A 429 11.53 -1.17 -14.30
C SER A 429 11.63 -2.61 -13.81
N SER A 430 11.60 -2.78 -12.48
CA SER A 430 11.61 -4.09 -11.83
C SER A 430 10.30 -4.32 -11.09
N VAL A 431 9.66 -5.46 -11.36
CA VAL A 431 8.36 -5.82 -10.78
C VAL A 431 8.52 -6.96 -9.79
N TYR A 432 7.93 -6.78 -8.61
CA TYR A 432 7.87 -7.78 -7.55
C TYR A 432 6.43 -8.03 -7.13
N GLN A 433 5.93 -9.25 -7.36
CA GLN A 433 4.65 -9.71 -6.85
C GLN A 433 4.85 -10.28 -5.45
N VAL A 434 4.43 -9.52 -4.44
CA VAL A 434 4.47 -9.98 -3.03
C VAL A 434 3.14 -10.65 -2.73
N ALA A 435 3.08 -11.93 -3.05
CA ALA A 435 1.86 -12.71 -3.09
C ALA A 435 2.14 -14.16 -2.67
N SER A 436 1.12 -14.85 -2.14
CA SER A 436 1.25 -16.21 -1.61
C SER A 436 0.67 -17.29 -2.52
N SER A 437 -0.24 -16.95 -3.45
CA SER A 437 -1.07 -17.97 -4.13
C SER A 437 -0.31 -18.99 -4.98
N ALA A 438 0.85 -18.65 -5.53
CA ALA A 438 1.64 -19.59 -6.35
C ALA A 438 2.42 -20.61 -5.52
N VAL A 439 2.74 -20.30 -4.26
CA VAL A 439 3.68 -21.09 -3.44
C VAL A 439 3.08 -21.61 -2.13
N ASN A 440 2.11 -20.89 -1.56
CA ASN A 440 1.42 -21.25 -0.33
C ASN A 440 -0.05 -20.80 -0.37
N PRO A 441 -0.90 -21.46 -1.17
CA PRO A 441 -2.28 -21.01 -1.42
C PRO A 441 -3.21 -21.17 -0.21
N LEU A 442 -3.92 -20.09 0.16
CA LEU A 442 -5.04 -20.13 1.10
C LEU A 442 -6.36 -20.45 0.38
N VAL A 443 -6.83 -21.69 0.46
CA VAL A 443 -8.05 -22.15 -0.21
C VAL A 443 -9.30 -21.76 0.59
N PHE A 444 -10.36 -21.28 -0.08
CA PHE A 444 -11.57 -20.79 0.59
C PHE A 444 -12.27 -21.83 1.48
N LYS A 445 -12.31 -23.11 1.09
CA LYS A 445 -12.86 -24.18 1.95
C LYS A 445 -12.08 -24.37 3.25
N ASP A 446 -10.77 -24.15 3.21
CA ASP A 446 -9.91 -24.30 4.38
C ASP A 446 -9.99 -23.05 5.25
N LEU A 447 -10.05 -21.86 4.65
CA LEU A 447 -10.38 -20.62 5.36
C LEU A 447 -11.72 -20.74 6.10
N ALA A 448 -12.79 -21.20 5.43
CA ALA A 448 -14.11 -21.37 6.05
C ALA A 448 -14.06 -22.34 7.26
N ARG A 449 -13.25 -23.42 7.17
CA ARG A 449 -13.00 -24.33 8.29
C ARG A 449 -12.27 -23.65 9.44
N MET A 450 -11.21 -22.89 9.16
CA MET A 450 -10.46 -22.15 10.17
C MET A 450 -11.35 -21.12 10.90
N LEU A 451 -12.21 -20.41 10.16
CA LEU A 451 -13.17 -19.47 10.74
C LEU A 451 -14.16 -20.19 11.67
N PHE A 452 -14.74 -21.31 11.21
CA PHE A 452 -15.65 -22.12 12.03
C PHE A 452 -14.98 -22.59 13.32
N ASP A 453 -13.78 -23.17 13.21
CA ASP A 453 -13.02 -23.65 14.37
C ASP A 453 -12.70 -22.52 15.37
N HIS A 454 -12.29 -21.35 14.86
CA HIS A 454 -12.00 -20.19 15.69
C HIS A 454 -13.25 -19.71 16.46
N PHE A 455 -14.37 -19.48 15.76
CA PHE A 455 -15.57 -18.94 16.39
C PHE A 455 -16.32 -19.97 17.25
N ASN A 456 -16.12 -21.27 17.03
CA ASN A 456 -16.65 -22.30 17.93
C ASN A 456 -15.87 -22.36 19.24
N ARG A 457 -14.55 -22.10 19.21
CA ARG A 457 -13.69 -22.04 20.41
C ARG A 457 -13.79 -20.71 21.16
N SER A 458 -13.84 -19.62 20.40
CA SER A 458 -13.79 -18.23 20.89
C SER A 458 -14.92 -17.39 20.29
N PRO A 459 -16.19 -17.71 20.60
CA PRO A 459 -17.35 -17.05 20.02
C PRO A 459 -17.39 -15.56 20.35
N TYR A 460 -18.06 -14.77 19.51
CA TYR A 460 -18.47 -13.43 19.91
C TYR A 460 -19.56 -13.49 20.97
N ILE A 461 -19.65 -12.42 21.74
CA ILE A 461 -20.64 -12.25 22.79
C ILE A 461 -21.71 -11.27 22.30
N ASP A 462 -22.97 -11.64 22.43
CA ASP A 462 -24.10 -10.77 22.11
C ASP A 462 -24.29 -9.68 23.19
N SER A 463 -25.21 -8.75 22.96
CA SER A 463 -25.50 -7.66 23.92
C SER A 463 -26.06 -8.15 25.28
N LYS A 464 -26.43 -9.43 25.39
CA LYS A 464 -26.93 -10.06 26.61
C LYS A 464 -25.87 -10.93 27.30
N GLY A 465 -24.61 -10.87 26.86
CA GLY A 465 -23.54 -11.66 27.45
C GLY A 465 -23.52 -13.12 26.99
N ARG A 466 -24.27 -13.50 25.96
CA ARG A 466 -24.37 -14.89 25.50
C ARG A 466 -23.44 -15.16 24.31
N PRO A 467 -22.77 -16.32 24.27
CA PRO A 467 -22.01 -16.75 23.10
C PRO A 467 -22.87 -16.84 21.83
N ILE A 468 -22.37 -16.26 20.74
CA ILE A 468 -22.94 -16.39 19.41
C ILE A 468 -22.37 -17.66 18.76
N HIS A 469 -23.22 -18.67 18.60
CA HIS A 469 -22.86 -19.88 17.87
C HIS A 469 -23.05 -19.69 16.36
N VAL A 470 -22.02 -20.03 15.60
CA VAL A 470 -22.01 -19.92 14.14
C VAL A 470 -22.08 -21.31 13.52
N PRO A 471 -22.92 -21.55 12.50
CA PRO A 471 -22.92 -22.82 11.77
C PRO A 471 -21.67 -22.89 10.87
N LYS A 472 -21.36 -24.08 10.36
CA LYS A 472 -20.36 -24.20 9.27
C LYS A 472 -20.83 -23.35 8.09
N MET A 473 -19.92 -22.52 7.55
CA MET A 473 -20.25 -21.65 6.43
C MET A 473 -20.53 -22.48 5.17
N THR A 474 -21.67 -22.23 4.53
CA THR A 474 -22.01 -22.85 3.24
C THR A 474 -21.35 -22.06 2.11
N LEU A 475 -20.50 -22.71 1.31
CA LEU A 475 -19.84 -22.08 0.17
C LEU A 475 -20.63 -22.35 -1.11
N LEU A 476 -21.05 -21.29 -1.78
CA LEU A 476 -22.06 -21.34 -2.84
C LEU A 476 -21.51 -20.74 -4.13
N ARG A 477 -21.90 -21.29 -5.28
CA ARG A 477 -21.37 -20.90 -6.60
C ARG A 477 -22.31 -20.03 -7.42
N SER A 478 -23.56 -19.84 -6.99
CA SER A 478 -24.54 -19.00 -7.66
C SER A 478 -25.21 -18.03 -6.68
N MET A 479 -25.57 -16.85 -7.19
CA MET A 479 -26.32 -15.85 -6.42
C MET A 479 -27.72 -16.33 -6.03
N GLU A 480 -28.31 -17.21 -6.84
CA GLU A 480 -29.62 -17.82 -6.57
C GLU A 480 -29.54 -18.75 -5.36
N ASP A 481 -28.54 -19.63 -5.32
CA ASP A 481 -28.31 -20.52 -4.18
C ASP A 481 -27.97 -19.74 -2.91
N LEU A 482 -27.13 -18.69 -3.03
CA LEU A 482 -26.82 -17.80 -1.91
C LEU A 482 -28.08 -17.14 -1.34
N SER A 483 -28.91 -16.58 -2.21
CA SER A 483 -30.14 -15.90 -1.82
C SER A 483 -31.09 -16.88 -1.13
N SER A 484 -31.27 -18.06 -1.72
CA SER A 484 -32.14 -19.11 -1.19
C SER A 484 -31.67 -19.62 0.17
N HIS A 485 -30.37 -19.92 0.31
CA HIS A 485 -29.76 -20.36 1.57
C HIS A 485 -29.94 -19.33 2.69
N LEU A 486 -29.61 -18.06 2.43
CA LEU A 486 -29.71 -17.01 3.43
C LEU A 486 -31.16 -16.67 3.80
N TRP A 487 -32.09 -16.78 2.85
CA TRP A 487 -33.51 -16.61 3.13
C TRP A 487 -34.02 -17.69 4.10
N GLN A 488 -33.66 -18.96 3.85
CA GLN A 488 -34.02 -20.08 4.73
C GLN A 488 -33.37 -19.95 6.11
N ASP A 489 -32.09 -19.60 6.17
CA ASP A 489 -31.38 -19.38 7.44
C ASP A 489 -32.01 -18.24 8.26
N ALA A 490 -32.40 -17.13 7.62
CA ALA A 490 -33.06 -16.02 8.29
C ALA A 490 -34.44 -16.40 8.85
N ILE A 491 -35.22 -17.21 8.13
CA ILE A 491 -36.49 -17.77 8.62
C ILE A 491 -36.24 -18.62 9.88
N ASN A 492 -35.33 -19.60 9.78
CA ASN A 492 -35.03 -20.54 10.86
C ASN A 492 -34.55 -19.83 12.14
N ARG A 493 -33.73 -18.79 12.01
CA ARG A 493 -33.15 -18.05 13.15
C ARG A 493 -34.13 -17.11 13.83
N SER A 494 -35.14 -16.65 13.12
CA SER A 494 -36.13 -15.74 13.69
C SER A 494 -36.96 -16.41 14.79
N GLY A 495 -37.06 -17.75 14.78
CA GLY A 495 -37.97 -18.49 15.67
C GLY A 495 -39.44 -18.14 15.46
N LEU A 496 -39.77 -17.45 14.36
CA LEU A 496 -41.11 -16.99 13.99
C LEU A 496 -41.71 -17.87 12.89
N THR A 497 -41.41 -19.17 12.90
CA THR A 497 -42.04 -20.16 12.01
C THR A 497 -43.57 -20.20 12.20
N ASP A 498 -44.06 -19.80 13.38
CA ASP A 498 -45.47 -19.86 13.77
C ASP A 498 -46.27 -18.56 13.49
N LEU A 499 -45.72 -17.61 12.73
CA LEU A 499 -46.41 -16.36 12.33
C LEU A 499 -46.65 -16.23 10.82
N ALA A 500 -46.74 -17.36 10.12
CA ALA A 500 -47.41 -17.35 8.82
C ALA A 500 -48.90 -17.13 9.07
N ASP A 501 -49.47 -16.07 8.50
CA ASP A 501 -50.93 -15.89 8.48
C ASP A 501 -51.56 -17.12 7.77
N PRO A 502 -52.83 -17.49 7.97
CA PRO A 502 -53.44 -18.71 7.40
C PRO A 502 -53.30 -18.87 5.87
N ASN A 503 -52.95 -17.80 5.16
CA ASN A 503 -52.66 -17.75 3.73
C ASN A 503 -51.18 -18.02 3.37
N GLY A 504 -50.32 -18.38 4.31
CA GLY A 504 -48.90 -18.67 4.08
C GLY A 504 -47.99 -17.43 3.95
N ASN A 505 -48.52 -16.24 4.26
CA ASN A 505 -47.76 -14.98 4.14
C ASN A 505 -46.89 -14.74 5.38
N LEU A 506 -45.60 -14.51 5.14
CA LEU A 506 -44.61 -14.16 6.16
C LEU A 506 -44.96 -12.80 6.79
N SER A 507 -44.76 -12.65 8.11
CA SER A 507 -44.95 -11.33 8.73
C SER A 507 -44.04 -10.28 8.07
N LYS A 508 -44.55 -9.06 7.84
CA LYS A 508 -43.79 -7.94 7.24
C LYS A 508 -42.46 -7.67 7.97
N LYS A 509 -42.41 -7.95 9.28
CA LYS A 509 -41.19 -7.80 10.10
C LYS A 509 -40.14 -8.85 9.74
N LEU A 510 -40.55 -10.11 9.58
CA LEU A 510 -39.66 -11.20 9.20
C LEU A 510 -39.15 -11.04 7.76
N GLU A 511 -40.04 -10.67 6.85
CA GLU A 511 -39.68 -10.35 5.45
C GLU A 511 -38.62 -9.24 5.36
N ASN A 512 -38.76 -8.19 6.18
CA ASN A 512 -37.76 -7.13 6.27
C ASN A 512 -36.39 -7.60 6.79
N ILE A 513 -36.36 -8.55 7.73
CA ILE A 513 -35.13 -9.14 8.25
C ILE A 513 -34.44 -9.98 7.18
N CYS A 514 -35.18 -10.90 6.55
CA CYS A 514 -34.67 -11.75 5.47
C CYS A 514 -34.11 -10.91 4.32
N ARG A 515 -34.89 -9.92 3.86
CA ARG A 515 -34.48 -9.00 2.80
C ARG A 515 -33.20 -8.25 3.15
N LYS A 516 -33.08 -7.67 4.36
CA LYS A 516 -31.84 -6.98 4.77
C LYS A 516 -30.63 -7.91 4.78
N SER A 517 -30.79 -9.14 5.27
CA SER A 517 -29.73 -10.15 5.30
C SER A 517 -29.26 -10.52 3.89
N VAL A 518 -30.20 -10.78 2.98
CA VAL A 518 -29.91 -11.15 1.60
C VAL A 518 -29.28 -9.99 0.83
N GLU A 519 -29.83 -8.77 0.93
CA GLU A 519 -29.30 -7.60 0.21
C GLU A 519 -27.87 -7.26 0.66
N GLN A 520 -27.57 -7.38 1.95
CA GLN A 520 -26.22 -7.17 2.47
C GLN A 520 -25.23 -8.21 1.94
N ALA A 521 -25.63 -9.49 1.88
CA ALA A 521 -24.78 -10.55 1.35
C ALA A 521 -24.59 -10.43 -0.17
N LYS A 522 -25.66 -10.11 -0.92
CA LYS A 522 -25.59 -9.83 -2.37
C LYS A 522 -24.64 -8.68 -2.67
N TYR A 523 -24.68 -7.61 -1.89
CA TYR A 523 -23.76 -6.49 -2.04
C TYR A 523 -22.30 -6.92 -1.89
N LEU A 524 -21.97 -7.67 -0.82
CA LEU A 524 -20.60 -8.19 -0.62
C LEU A 524 -20.19 -9.18 -1.72
N ALA A 525 -21.11 -10.07 -2.11
CA ALA A 525 -20.87 -11.06 -3.14
C ALA A 525 -20.59 -10.39 -4.49
N ASN A 526 -21.36 -9.38 -4.90
CA ASN A 526 -21.12 -8.62 -6.15
C ASN A 526 -19.74 -7.94 -6.16
N ILE A 527 -19.33 -7.36 -5.03
CA ILE A 527 -18.05 -6.65 -4.95
C ILE A 527 -16.87 -7.63 -4.99
N TYR A 528 -17.01 -8.80 -4.37
CA TYR A 528 -15.92 -9.75 -4.19
C TYR A 528 -15.90 -10.87 -5.24
N GLU A 529 -16.96 -11.08 -6.01
CA GLU A 529 -17.08 -12.12 -7.03
C GLU A 529 -15.85 -12.19 -7.96
N PRO A 530 -15.32 -11.08 -8.51
CA PRO A 530 -14.15 -11.16 -9.38
C PRO A 530 -12.89 -11.71 -8.72
N TYR A 531 -12.83 -11.64 -7.39
CA TYR A 531 -11.72 -12.09 -6.57
C TYR A 531 -11.97 -13.48 -5.98
N THR A 532 -13.22 -13.82 -5.64
CA THR A 532 -13.59 -15.11 -5.07
C THR A 532 -13.65 -16.23 -6.12
N PHE A 533 -13.77 -15.87 -7.39
CA PHE A 533 -13.68 -16.80 -8.54
C PHE A 533 -12.39 -16.60 -9.35
N TYR A 534 -11.39 -15.91 -8.81
CA TYR A 534 -10.15 -15.64 -9.53
C TYR A 534 -9.28 -16.90 -9.69
N GLY A 535 -9.07 -17.32 -10.94
CA GLY A 535 -8.23 -18.49 -11.27
C GLY A 535 -6.75 -18.16 -11.51
N GLY A 536 -6.34 -16.89 -11.40
CA GLY A 536 -4.94 -16.48 -11.48
C GLY A 536 -4.15 -16.81 -10.21
N ARG A 537 -2.88 -17.18 -10.36
CA ARG A 537 -1.91 -17.40 -9.28
C ARG A 537 -0.68 -16.56 -9.56
N PHE A 538 -0.35 -15.67 -8.64
CA PHE A 538 0.71 -14.69 -8.84
C PHE A 538 2.07 -15.33 -8.60
N ASP A 539 2.83 -15.49 -9.68
CA ASP A 539 4.22 -15.91 -9.61
C ASP A 539 5.04 -14.90 -8.81
N ASN A 540 5.91 -15.38 -7.93
CA ASN A 540 6.75 -14.53 -7.10
C ASN A 540 8.25 -14.86 -7.28
N SER A 541 8.65 -15.38 -8.45
CA SER A 541 10.03 -15.85 -8.69
C SER A 541 11.09 -14.73 -8.57
N ASN A 542 10.81 -13.51 -9.05
CA ASN A 542 11.66 -12.34 -8.84
C ASN A 542 11.74 -11.99 -7.35
N THR A 543 10.61 -12.09 -6.64
CA THR A 543 10.54 -11.81 -5.20
C THR A 543 11.34 -12.84 -4.39
N GLN A 544 11.25 -14.13 -4.72
CA GLN A 544 12.10 -15.17 -4.14
C GLN A 544 13.59 -14.92 -4.44
N ARG A 545 13.95 -14.63 -5.70
CA ARG A 545 15.32 -14.28 -6.08
C ARG A 545 15.86 -13.06 -5.34
N LEU A 546 15.00 -12.07 -5.06
CA LEU A 546 15.39 -10.91 -4.25
C LEU A 546 15.79 -11.33 -2.84
N MET A 547 15.02 -12.23 -2.21
CA MET A 547 15.33 -12.78 -0.90
C MET A 547 16.60 -13.65 -0.93
N GLU A 548 16.83 -14.40 -2.02
CA GLU A 548 18.04 -15.19 -2.22
C GLU A 548 19.32 -14.33 -2.27
N CYS A 549 19.22 -13.09 -2.78
CA CYS A 549 20.33 -12.14 -2.78
C CYS A 549 20.67 -11.55 -1.39
N MET A 550 19.80 -11.72 -0.39
CA MET A 550 20.01 -11.20 0.96
C MET A 550 20.91 -12.12 1.78
N SER A 551 21.71 -11.53 2.68
CA SER A 551 22.51 -12.29 3.66
C SER A 551 21.62 -13.00 4.68
N LYS A 552 22.20 -13.91 5.47
CA LYS A 552 21.45 -14.57 6.56
C LYS A 552 20.88 -13.57 7.57
N GLU A 553 21.66 -12.56 7.97
CA GLU A 553 21.26 -11.52 8.91
C GLU A 553 20.16 -10.64 8.31
N GLU A 554 20.25 -10.33 7.02
CA GLU A 554 19.21 -9.58 6.33
C GLU A 554 17.93 -10.40 6.20
N ARG A 555 17.99 -11.69 5.89
CA ARG A 555 16.78 -12.55 5.84
C ARG A 555 16.16 -12.70 7.23
N TRP A 556 16.96 -12.72 8.28
CA TRP A 556 16.45 -12.74 9.64
C TRP A 556 15.71 -11.44 9.98
N GLN A 557 16.26 -10.28 9.62
CA GLN A 557 15.69 -8.99 9.97
C GLN A 557 14.61 -8.50 8.99
N PHE A 558 14.69 -8.85 7.71
CA PHE A 558 13.86 -8.34 6.63
C PHE A 558 13.31 -9.47 5.76
N GLY A 559 13.17 -10.68 6.30
CA GLY A 559 12.60 -11.80 5.56
C GLY A 559 11.13 -11.57 5.20
N PHE A 560 10.72 -12.11 4.05
CA PHE A 560 9.35 -12.05 3.54
C PHE A 560 8.94 -13.37 2.89
N ASP A 561 9.38 -14.48 3.49
CA ASP A 561 9.06 -15.84 3.05
C ASP A 561 7.58 -16.17 3.34
N VAL A 562 6.76 -16.04 2.30
CA VAL A 562 5.33 -16.37 2.34
C VAL A 562 5.05 -17.87 2.42
N GLU A 563 6.02 -18.74 2.10
CA GLU A 563 5.87 -20.20 2.25
C GLU A 563 5.87 -20.62 3.72
N SER A 564 6.54 -19.84 4.57
CA SER A 564 6.61 -20.08 6.01
C SER A 564 5.33 -19.71 6.79
N ILE A 565 4.29 -19.21 6.12
CA ILE A 565 3.03 -18.82 6.78
C ILE A 565 2.23 -20.08 7.12
N ASP A 566 2.07 -20.36 8.42
CA ASP A 566 1.03 -21.25 8.90
C ASP A 566 -0.31 -20.51 8.85
N TRP A 567 -1.11 -20.79 7.82
CA TRP A 567 -2.41 -20.14 7.63
C TRP A 567 -3.37 -20.34 8.80
N LYS A 568 -3.34 -21.51 9.45
CA LYS A 568 -4.25 -21.79 10.56
C LYS A 568 -3.90 -20.93 11.76
N ASP A 569 -2.61 -20.86 12.12
CA ASP A 569 -2.14 -20.01 13.20
C ASP A 569 -2.35 -18.52 12.87
N TYR A 570 -1.93 -18.09 11.68
CA TYR A 570 -2.05 -16.70 11.26
C TYR A 570 -3.51 -16.23 11.27
N ILE A 571 -4.44 -16.98 10.68
CA ILE A 571 -5.86 -16.58 10.69
C ILE A 571 -6.43 -16.60 12.11
N SER A 572 -6.24 -17.70 12.85
CA SER A 572 -6.96 -17.94 14.10
C SER A 572 -6.39 -17.18 15.29
N ASN A 573 -5.07 -17.03 15.36
CA ASN A 573 -4.36 -16.54 16.54
C ASN A 573 -3.72 -15.15 16.32
N VAL A 574 -3.53 -14.73 15.07
CA VAL A 574 -2.93 -13.43 14.75
C VAL A 574 -3.96 -12.46 14.17
N HIS A 575 -4.55 -12.81 13.02
CA HIS A 575 -5.37 -11.91 12.23
C HIS A 575 -6.73 -11.64 12.87
N ILE A 576 -7.52 -12.68 13.22
CA ILE A 576 -8.84 -12.46 13.86
C ILE A 576 -8.70 -11.71 15.21
N PRO A 577 -7.77 -12.08 16.11
CA PRO A 577 -7.54 -11.29 17.33
C PRO A 577 -7.09 -9.85 17.04
N GLY A 578 -6.23 -9.65 16.02
CA GLY A 578 -5.83 -8.33 15.52
C GLY A 578 -7.02 -7.48 15.07
N LEU A 579 -7.91 -8.07 14.26
CA LEU A 579 -9.14 -7.46 13.77
C LEU A 579 -10.06 -7.03 14.92
N ARG A 580 -10.26 -7.90 15.91
CA ARG A 580 -11.01 -7.57 17.13
C ARG A 580 -10.39 -6.40 17.89
N LYS A 581 -9.07 -6.42 18.05
CA LYS A 581 -8.34 -5.42 18.83
C LYS A 581 -8.30 -4.06 18.15
N HIS A 582 -8.06 -4.00 16.84
CA HIS A 582 -7.73 -2.77 16.14
C HIS A 582 -8.89 -2.18 15.34
N VAL A 583 -9.84 -3.01 14.86
CA VAL A 583 -10.96 -2.53 14.05
C VAL A 583 -12.26 -2.46 14.84
N MET A 584 -12.53 -3.44 15.72
CA MET A 584 -13.79 -3.46 16.49
C MET A 584 -13.78 -2.50 17.69
N LYS A 585 -12.63 -2.27 18.36
CA LYS A 585 -12.55 -1.34 19.50
C LYS A 585 -12.93 0.11 19.15
N GLY A 586 -12.79 0.52 17.89
CA GLY A 586 -13.25 1.83 17.41
C GLY A 586 -14.78 1.96 17.25
N ARG A 587 -15.55 0.87 17.43
CA ARG A 587 -17.01 0.83 17.22
C ARG A 587 -17.83 0.50 18.47
N GLY A 588 -17.30 0.81 19.66
CA GLY A 588 -18.09 0.75 20.91
C GLY A 588 -18.44 -0.66 21.38
N SER A 589 -17.44 -1.55 21.47
CA SER A 589 -17.57 -2.78 22.25
C SER A 589 -16.96 -2.53 23.63
N CYS A 590 -17.82 -2.41 24.66
CA CYS A 590 -17.37 -2.52 26.04
C CYS A 590 -16.73 -3.89 26.28
N SER A 591 -15.77 -3.88 27.20
CA SER A 591 -14.95 -4.98 27.69
C SER A 591 -15.69 -6.29 27.88
#